data_AF-A0ABD7DWG0-F1
#
_entry.id   AF-A0ABD7DWG0-F1
#
_cell.length_a   1.000
_cell.length_b   1.000
_cell.length_c   1.000
_cell.angle_alpha   90.00
_cell.angle_beta   90.00
_cell.angle_gamma   90.00
#
_symmetry.space_group_name_H-M   'P 1'
#
loop_
_entity.id
_entity.type
_entity.pdbx_description
1 polymer ?
#
loop_
_entity_poly.entity_id
_entity_poly.type
_entity_poly.pdbx_seq_one_letter_code
_entity_poly.pdbx_strand_id
1 'polypeptide(L)'
;MPSPFEPSAAISHKPATTSLAASALLLLLAAITVYLLWGDVNYLLATQKGTLTKAGSVSFLHHLYLSVIPFEIACFRLATSALILAFIIFSLRNHQVFSTHTLPVYLYGIAQLTFYILAMTAILGILNQVSGNKLFDAIYWSGPTATSLAKSILVILAMHLIPPAAFLITCYAARARIIKQAKT
;
A
#
# COMPACT_ATOMS: atom_id res chain seq x y z
N MET A 1 -34.40 -15.23 30.59
CA MET A 1 -34.44 -13.76 30.38
C MET A 1 -33.09 -13.19 30.80
N PRO A 2 -32.41 -12.38 29.97
CA PRO A 2 -31.17 -11.72 30.36
C PRO A 2 -31.44 -10.69 31.48
N SER A 3 -30.47 -10.52 32.38
CA SER A 3 -30.57 -9.74 33.62
C SER A 3 -30.76 -8.24 33.35
N PRO A 4 -31.69 -7.54 34.03
CA PRO A 4 -31.96 -6.11 33.81
C PRO A 4 -30.90 -5.15 34.38
N PHE A 5 -29.85 -5.68 35.01
CA PHE A 5 -28.78 -4.87 35.63
C PHE A 5 -27.46 -4.88 34.84
N GLU A 6 -27.41 -5.56 33.70
CA GLU A 6 -26.26 -5.45 32.82
C GLU A 6 -26.38 -4.16 31.98
N PRO A 7 -25.42 -3.22 32.06
CA PRO A 7 -25.46 -2.04 31.20
C PRO A 7 -25.41 -2.50 29.74
N SER A 8 -26.36 -2.06 28.91
CA SER A 8 -26.40 -2.35 27.47
C SER A 8 -25.13 -1.93 26.69
N ALA A 9 -24.23 -1.19 27.34
CA ALA A 9 -22.92 -0.79 26.83
C ALA A 9 -21.76 -1.72 27.25
N ALA A 10 -21.98 -2.67 28.18
CA ALA A 10 -21.06 -3.77 28.40
C ALA A 10 -21.29 -4.82 27.32
N ILE A 11 -20.94 -4.48 26.08
CA ILE A 11 -20.51 -5.50 25.14
C ILE A 11 -19.29 -6.13 25.81
N SER A 12 -19.52 -7.21 26.54
CA SER A 12 -18.49 -8.14 26.93
C SER A 12 -17.97 -8.69 25.61
N HIS A 13 -17.05 -7.95 24.98
CA HIS A 13 -16.11 -8.51 24.03
C HIS A 13 -15.35 -9.52 24.85
N LYS A 14 -15.88 -10.75 24.92
CA LYS A 14 -15.12 -11.90 25.43
C LYS A 14 -13.76 -11.78 24.76
N PRO A 15 -12.65 -11.66 25.52
CA PRO A 15 -11.34 -11.56 24.91
C PRO A 15 -11.21 -12.76 23.99
N ALA A 16 -11.18 -12.50 22.68
CA ALA A 16 -10.96 -13.55 21.71
C ALA A 16 -9.63 -14.17 22.11
N THR A 17 -9.59 -15.49 22.25
CA THR A 17 -8.37 -16.24 22.55
C THR A 17 -7.31 -15.81 21.54
N THR A 18 -6.36 -15.00 22.01
CA THR A 18 -5.37 -14.37 21.14
C THR A 18 -4.35 -15.43 20.75
N SER A 19 -4.42 -15.93 19.52
CA SER A 19 -3.30 -16.74 19.03
C SER A 19 -2.12 -15.82 18.77
N LEU A 20 -0.94 -16.21 19.27
CA LEU A 20 0.32 -15.55 18.97
C LEU A 20 0.52 -15.36 17.44
N ALA A 21 0.07 -16.35 16.64
CA ALA A 21 0.18 -16.33 15.19
C ALA A 21 -0.68 -15.23 14.52
N ALA A 22 -1.89 -14.96 15.02
CA ALA A 22 -2.74 -13.90 14.49
C ALA A 22 -2.18 -12.51 14.83
N SER A 23 -1.69 -12.34 16.05
CA SER A 23 -1.03 -11.10 16.47
C SER A 23 0.26 -10.85 15.68
N ALA A 24 1.07 -11.89 15.42
CA ALA A 24 2.26 -11.79 14.59
C ALA A 24 1.94 -11.36 13.15
N LEU A 25 0.88 -11.92 12.55
CA LEU A 25 0.45 -11.54 11.19
C LEU A 25 -0.06 -10.10 11.13
N LEU A 26 -0.80 -9.63 12.15
CA LEU A 26 -1.25 -8.24 12.21
C LEU A 26 -0.09 -7.26 12.48
N LEU A 27 0.90 -7.64 13.29
CA LEU A 27 2.14 -6.87 13.47
C LEU A 27 2.93 -6.79 12.18
N LEU A 28 3.05 -7.89 11.43
CA LEU A 28 3.68 -7.90 10.11
C LEU A 28 2.92 -6.99 9.15
N LEU A 29 1.58 -7.04 9.16
CA LEU A 29 0.75 -6.16 8.35
C LEU A 29 0.98 -4.69 8.70
N ALA A 30 1.07 -4.34 9.99
CA ALA A 30 1.39 -3.00 10.45
C ALA A 30 2.78 -2.55 9.98
N ALA A 31 3.80 -3.42 10.08
CA ALA A 31 5.15 -3.13 9.63
C ALA A 31 5.21 -2.85 8.10
N ILE A 32 4.50 -3.66 7.30
CA ILE A 32 4.41 -3.44 5.85
C ILE A 32 3.68 -2.11 5.56
N THR A 33 2.59 -1.80 6.28
CA THR A 33 1.89 -0.51 6.13
C THR A 33 2.79 0.67 6.48
N VAL A 34 3.62 0.57 7.52
CA VAL A 34 4.59 1.64 7.86
C VAL A 34 5.59 1.84 6.72
N TYR A 35 6.09 0.76 6.11
CA TYR A 35 6.97 0.87 4.94
C TYR A 35 6.26 1.54 3.76
N LEU A 36 5.02 1.16 3.46
CA LEU A 36 4.23 1.78 2.39
C LEU A 36 3.92 3.26 2.68
N LEU A 37 3.59 3.58 3.94
CA LEU A 37 3.36 4.94 4.41
C LEU A 37 4.62 5.81 4.25
N TRP A 38 5.80 5.27 4.56
CA TRP A 38 7.07 5.94 4.30
C TRP A 38 7.26 6.24 2.80
N GLY A 39 6.89 5.29 1.93
CA GLY A 39 6.83 5.51 0.48
C GLY A 39 5.90 6.67 0.10
N ASP A 40 4.71 6.73 0.69
CA ASP A 40 3.73 7.79 0.43
C ASP A 40 4.20 9.17 0.93
N VAL A 41 4.90 9.22 2.08
CA VAL A 41 5.55 10.45 2.57
C VAL A 41 6.60 10.93 1.57
N ASN A 42 7.46 10.03 1.09
CA ASN A 42 8.48 10.38 0.10
C ASN A 42 7.85 10.83 -1.22
N TYR A 43 6.75 10.19 -1.64
CA TYR A 43 5.99 10.60 -2.82
C TYR A 43 5.42 12.02 -2.65
N LEU A 44 4.83 12.34 -1.50
CA LEU A 44 4.34 13.68 -1.20
C LEU A 44 5.48 14.71 -1.25
N LEU A 45 6.62 14.43 -0.61
CA LEU A 45 7.79 15.30 -0.64
C LEU A 45 8.34 15.48 -2.07
N ALA A 46 8.34 14.42 -2.88
CA ALA A 46 8.73 14.48 -4.27
C ALA A 46 7.76 15.31 -5.10
N THR A 47 6.45 15.18 -4.90
CA THR A 47 5.45 16.03 -5.57
C THR A 47 5.59 17.50 -5.15
N GLN A 48 5.88 17.81 -3.89
CA GLN A 48 6.13 19.18 -3.43
C GLN A 48 7.43 19.80 -4.00
N LYS A 49 8.45 18.97 -4.27
CA LYS A 49 9.70 19.42 -4.90
C LYS A 49 9.57 19.54 -6.43
N GLY A 50 8.78 18.65 -7.03
CA GLY A 50 8.54 18.54 -8.47
C GLY A 50 7.37 19.39 -8.99
N THR A 51 6.54 19.95 -8.10
CA THR A 51 5.55 20.96 -8.48
C THR A 51 6.29 22.09 -9.14
N LEU A 52 5.95 22.33 -10.42
CA LEU A 52 6.46 23.40 -11.23
C LEU A 52 6.06 24.75 -10.61
N THR A 53 6.73 25.16 -9.53
CA THR A 53 6.65 26.50 -8.94
C THR A 53 7.12 27.57 -9.94
N LYS A 54 7.74 27.16 -11.05
CA LYS A 54 8.09 27.99 -12.21
C LYS A 54 7.12 27.91 -13.39
N ALA A 55 6.00 27.18 -13.30
CA ALA A 55 4.97 27.11 -14.35
C ALA A 55 3.98 28.29 -14.32
N GLY A 56 4.44 29.49 -13.94
CA GLY A 56 3.61 30.71 -13.98
C GLY A 56 3.14 31.11 -15.39
N SER A 57 3.58 30.41 -16.44
CA SER A 57 3.22 30.67 -17.84
C SER A 57 2.46 29.54 -18.54
N VAL A 58 1.94 28.55 -17.80
CA VAL A 58 1.28 27.38 -18.41
C VAL A 58 -0.22 27.47 -18.19
N SER A 59 -1.01 27.11 -19.21
CA SER A 59 -2.49 27.09 -19.17
C SER A 59 -3.01 26.47 -17.87
N PHE A 60 -4.09 27.05 -17.32
CA PHE A 60 -4.77 26.58 -16.09
C PHE A 60 -4.97 25.06 -16.06
N LEU A 61 -5.36 24.48 -17.20
CA LEU A 61 -5.63 23.05 -17.35
C LEU A 61 -4.35 22.20 -17.21
N HIS A 62 -3.22 22.73 -17.67
CA HIS A 62 -1.90 22.11 -17.54
C HIS A 62 -1.36 22.20 -16.11
N HIS A 63 -1.59 23.33 -15.44
CA HIS A 63 -1.25 23.49 -14.02
C HIS A 63 -2.05 22.52 -13.14
N LEU A 64 -3.35 22.36 -13.42
CA LEU A 64 -4.22 21.43 -12.71
C LEU A 64 -3.73 19.98 -12.88
N TYR A 65 -3.37 19.59 -14.11
CA TYR A 65 -2.87 18.24 -14.42
C TYR A 65 -1.49 17.93 -13.83
N LEU A 66 -0.55 18.88 -13.90
CA LEU A 66 0.85 18.65 -13.51
C LEU A 66 1.14 18.93 -12.03
N SER A 67 0.31 19.72 -11.36
CA SER A 67 0.57 20.19 -10.00
C SER A 67 -0.53 19.78 -9.02
N VAL A 68 -1.78 20.15 -9.30
CA VAL A 68 -2.87 19.99 -8.34
C VAL A 68 -3.27 18.52 -8.19
N ILE A 69 -3.56 17.81 -9.29
CA ILE A 69 -3.97 16.40 -9.23
C ILE A 69 -2.91 15.50 -8.58
N PRO A 70 -1.61 15.58 -8.94
CA PRO A 70 -0.59 14.74 -8.30
C PRO A 70 -0.45 15.00 -6.80
N PHE A 71 -0.60 16.27 -6.37
CA PHE A 71 -0.54 16.65 -4.97
C PHE A 71 -1.75 16.11 -4.18
N GLU A 72 -2.97 16.27 -4.71
CA GLU A 72 -4.18 15.71 -4.09
C GLU A 72 -4.12 14.19 -3.98
N ILE A 73 -3.61 13.51 -5.02
CA ILE A 73 -3.37 12.06 -4.98
C ILE A 73 -2.37 11.70 -3.88
N ALA A 74 -1.27 12.46 -3.73
CA ALA A 74 -0.28 12.21 -2.69
C ALA A 74 -0.88 12.37 -1.28
N CYS A 75 -1.67 13.43 -1.05
CA CYS A 75 -2.37 13.66 0.20
C CYS A 75 -3.39 12.55 0.52
N PHE A 76 -4.19 12.14 -0.47
CA PHE A 76 -5.16 11.06 -0.33
C PHE A 76 -4.49 9.73 0.03
N ARG A 77 -3.37 9.40 -0.63
CA ARG A 77 -2.60 8.18 -0.35
C ARG A 77 -2.01 8.18 1.05
N LEU A 78 -1.45 9.31 1.49
CA LEU A 78 -0.93 9.46 2.85
C LEU A 78 -2.04 9.27 3.89
N ALA A 79 -3.18 9.93 3.70
CA ALA A 79 -4.32 9.83 4.61
C ALA A 79 -4.87 8.39 4.69
N THR A 80 -5.04 7.73 3.54
CA THR A 80 -5.52 6.34 3.49
C THR A 80 -4.53 5.36 4.14
N SER A 81 -3.22 5.48 3.88
CA SER A 81 -2.19 4.68 4.55
C SER A 81 -2.19 4.87 6.07
N ALA A 82 -2.33 6.12 6.55
CA ALA A 82 -2.41 6.42 7.97
C ALA A 82 -3.68 5.84 8.64
N LEU A 83 -4.83 5.96 7.98
CA LEU A 83 -6.10 5.40 8.47
C LEU A 83 -6.05 3.87 8.53
N ILE A 84 -5.47 3.20 7.53
CA ILE A 84 -5.31 1.75 7.53
C ILE A 84 -4.33 1.31 8.61
N LEU A 85 -3.25 2.04 8.83
CA LEU A 85 -2.33 1.77 9.94
C LEU A 85 -3.04 1.86 11.29
N ALA A 86 -3.80 2.94 11.52
CA ALA A 86 -4.59 3.12 12.74
C ALA A 86 -5.60 1.98 12.92
N PHE A 87 -6.27 1.55 11.85
CA PHE A 87 -7.20 0.42 11.87
C PHE A 87 -6.51 -0.91 12.23
N ILE A 88 -5.32 -1.18 11.69
CA ILE A 88 -4.55 -2.39 12.00
C ILE A 88 -4.09 -2.38 13.47
N ILE A 89 -3.62 -1.24 13.98
CA ILE A 89 -3.23 -1.09 15.39
C ILE A 89 -4.44 -1.29 16.32
N PHE A 90 -5.59 -0.71 15.97
CA PHE A 90 -6.83 -0.92 16.72
C PHE A 90 -7.27 -2.40 16.67
N SER A 91 -7.13 -3.03 15.50
CA SER A 91 -7.39 -4.45 15.30
C SER A 91 -6.46 -5.37 16.08
N LEU A 92 -5.20 -4.99 16.29
CA LEU A 92 -4.26 -5.69 17.19
C LEU A 92 -4.75 -5.66 18.64
N ARG A 93 -5.40 -4.58 19.07
CA ARG A 93 -5.92 -4.46 20.43
C ARG A 93 -7.21 -5.26 20.64
N ASN A 94 -8.08 -5.29 19.64
CA ASN A 94 -9.45 -5.80 19.80
C ASN A 94 -9.77 -7.08 19.01
N HIS A 95 -8.87 -7.60 18.15
CA HIS A 95 -8.87 -8.85 17.36
C HIS A 95 -10.13 -9.26 16.55
N GLN A 96 -11.34 -9.02 17.06
CA GLN A 96 -12.63 -9.27 16.40
C GLN A 96 -12.89 -8.30 15.25
N VAL A 97 -12.49 -7.03 15.40
CA VAL A 97 -12.79 -5.94 14.44
C VAL A 97 -12.13 -6.17 13.07
N PHE A 98 -10.96 -6.82 13.04
CA PHE A 98 -10.30 -7.15 11.78
C PHE A 98 -11.14 -8.12 10.96
N SER A 99 -11.66 -9.18 11.58
CA SER A 99 -12.38 -10.25 10.87
C SER A 99 -13.65 -9.76 10.17
N THR A 100 -14.35 -8.81 10.80
CA THR A 100 -15.60 -8.23 10.30
C THR A 100 -15.35 -7.09 9.31
N HIS A 101 -14.26 -6.35 9.44
CA HIS A 101 -13.96 -5.16 8.61
C HIS A 101 -12.65 -5.29 7.83
N THR A 102 -12.42 -6.43 7.17
CA THR A 102 -11.23 -6.63 6.31
C THR A 102 -11.31 -5.92 4.96
N LEU A 103 -12.50 -5.61 4.45
CA LEU A 103 -12.69 -5.07 3.10
C LEU A 103 -11.90 -3.77 2.84
N PRO A 104 -11.90 -2.75 3.73
CA PRO A 104 -11.11 -1.53 3.53
C PRO A 104 -9.61 -1.81 3.44
N VAL A 105 -9.11 -2.76 4.22
CA VAL A 105 -7.69 -3.17 4.22
C VAL A 105 -7.31 -3.83 2.89
N TYR A 106 -8.18 -4.69 2.35
CA TYR A 106 -7.96 -5.27 1.02
C TYR A 106 -7.98 -4.25 -0.11
N LEU A 107 -8.98 -3.35 -0.10
CA LEU A 107 -9.10 -2.30 -1.11
C LEU A 107 -7.87 -1.38 -1.10
N TYR A 108 -7.36 -1.06 0.09
CA TYR A 108 -6.09 -0.35 0.25
C TYR A 108 -4.92 -1.10 -0.40
N GLY A 109 -4.77 -2.39 -0.12
CA GLY A 109 -3.70 -3.20 -0.71
C GLY A 109 -3.77 -3.27 -2.25
N ILE A 110 -4.99 -3.41 -2.80
CA ILE A 110 -5.22 -3.41 -4.26
C ILE A 110 -4.91 -2.04 -4.86
N ALA A 111 -5.33 -0.95 -4.21
CA ALA A 111 -5.06 0.40 -4.67
C ALA A 111 -3.56 0.70 -4.67
N GLN A 112 -2.84 0.34 -3.61
CA GLN A 112 -1.38 0.46 -3.54
C GLN A 112 -0.69 -0.36 -4.63
N LEU A 113 -1.07 -1.63 -4.81
CA LEU A 113 -0.50 -2.47 -5.87
C LEU A 113 -0.73 -1.87 -7.26
N THR A 114 -1.95 -1.42 -7.54
CA THR A 114 -2.32 -0.81 -8.82
C THR A 114 -1.50 0.45 -9.08
N PHE A 115 -1.34 1.30 -8.06
CA PHE A 115 -0.49 2.49 -8.15
C PHE A 115 0.95 2.12 -8.49
N TYR A 116 1.56 1.18 -7.77
CA TYR A 116 2.96 0.80 -8.03
C TYR A 116 3.14 0.14 -9.41
N ILE A 117 2.17 -0.64 -9.89
CA ILE A 117 2.20 -1.18 -11.26
C ILE A 117 2.16 -0.05 -12.29
N LEU A 118 1.24 0.91 -12.14
CA LEU A 118 1.11 2.05 -13.06
C LEU A 118 2.37 2.92 -13.03
N ALA A 119 2.89 3.23 -11.84
CA ALA A 119 4.10 4.02 -11.67
C ALA A 119 5.33 3.35 -12.31
N MET A 120 5.51 2.04 -12.10
CA MET A 120 6.61 1.30 -12.71
C MET A 120 6.46 1.19 -14.23
N THR A 121 5.23 1.01 -14.73
CA THR A 121 4.96 1.00 -16.17
C THR A 121 5.31 2.35 -16.81
N ALA A 122 4.97 3.46 -16.13
CA ALA A 122 5.34 4.80 -16.58
C ALA A 122 6.86 5.03 -16.59
N ILE A 123 7.56 4.61 -15.53
CA ILE A 123 9.02 4.71 -15.43
C ILE A 123 9.69 3.91 -16.56
N LEU A 124 9.26 2.67 -16.80
CA LEU A 124 9.76 1.84 -17.91
C LEU A 124 9.46 2.48 -19.28
N GLY A 125 8.28 3.10 -19.44
CA GLY A 125 7.91 3.84 -20.64
C GLY A 125 8.85 5.03 -20.91
N ILE A 126 9.14 5.84 -19.89
CA ILE A 126 10.08 6.97 -19.98
C ILE A 126 11.49 6.47 -20.28
N LEU A 127 11.96 5.44 -19.57
CA LEU A 127 13.26 4.83 -19.82
C LEU A 127 13.38 4.33 -21.27
N ASN A 128 12.31 3.75 -21.82
CA ASN A 128 12.28 3.25 -23.20
C ASN A 128 12.34 4.39 -24.22
N GLN A 129 11.74 5.55 -23.92
CA GLN A 129 11.80 6.74 -24.76
C GLN A 129 13.18 7.43 -24.70
N VAL A 130 13.76 7.56 -23.50
CA VAL A 130 15.01 8.32 -23.28
C VAL A 130 16.24 7.52 -23.70
N SER A 131 16.26 6.20 -23.48
CA SER A 131 17.45 5.39 -23.75
C SER A 131 17.69 5.12 -25.24
N GLY A 132 16.71 5.40 -26.12
CA GLY A 132 16.76 5.01 -27.54
C GLY A 132 16.79 3.49 -27.78
N ASN A 133 16.98 2.72 -26.71
CA ASN A 133 16.99 1.27 -26.67
C ASN A 133 15.56 0.78 -26.49
N LYS A 134 15.15 -0.19 -27.30
CA LYS A 134 13.85 -0.85 -27.16
C LYS A 134 13.86 -1.72 -25.89
N LEU A 135 13.69 -1.11 -24.73
CA LEU A 135 13.59 -1.81 -23.44
C LEU A 135 12.38 -2.75 -23.38
N PHE A 136 11.40 -2.61 -24.27
CA PHE A 136 10.31 -3.58 -24.41
C PHE A 136 10.63 -4.73 -25.38
N ASP A 137 11.79 -4.70 -26.06
CA ASP A 137 12.24 -5.79 -26.92
C ASP A 137 12.97 -6.84 -26.08
N ALA A 138 12.46 -8.07 -26.08
CA ALA A 138 13.05 -9.18 -25.33
C ALA A 138 14.51 -9.45 -25.72
N ILE A 139 14.88 -9.15 -26.97
CA ILE A 139 16.23 -9.37 -27.51
C ILE A 139 17.24 -8.43 -26.85
N TYR A 140 16.84 -7.20 -26.51
CA TYR A 140 17.70 -6.22 -25.84
C TYR A 140 18.23 -6.72 -24.49
N TRP A 141 17.40 -7.45 -23.74
CA TRP A 141 17.75 -7.95 -22.40
C TRP A 141 18.72 -9.13 -22.39
N SER A 142 18.93 -9.77 -23.55
CA SER A 142 19.83 -10.92 -23.71
C SER A 142 21.30 -10.53 -23.94
N GLY A 143 21.58 -9.24 -24.16
CA GLY A 143 22.93 -8.75 -24.45
C GLY A 143 23.84 -8.63 -23.20
N PRO A 144 25.17 -8.84 -23.33
CA PRO A 144 26.11 -8.81 -22.21
C PRO A 144 26.17 -7.44 -21.50
N THR A 145 25.98 -6.34 -22.22
CA THR A 145 25.91 -4.97 -21.68
C THR A 145 24.57 -4.65 -21.00
N ALA A 146 23.48 -5.34 -21.38
CA ALA A 146 22.15 -5.12 -20.82
C ALA A 146 21.96 -5.81 -19.45
N THR A 147 22.74 -6.85 -19.13
CA THR A 147 22.60 -7.64 -17.90
C THR A 147 22.72 -6.81 -16.61
N SER A 148 23.66 -5.85 -16.56
CA SER A 148 23.83 -4.93 -15.42
C SER A 148 22.62 -4.01 -15.24
N LEU A 149 22.13 -3.42 -16.33
CA LEU A 149 20.96 -2.54 -16.33
C LEU A 149 19.68 -3.32 -15.98
N ALA A 150 19.52 -4.53 -16.54
CA ALA A 150 18.42 -5.45 -16.27
C ALA A 150 18.33 -5.82 -14.80
N LYS A 151 19.46 -6.15 -14.19
CA LYS A 151 19.51 -6.49 -12.76
C LYS A 151 19.07 -5.30 -11.91
N SER A 152 19.55 -4.09 -12.19
CA SER A 152 19.17 -2.88 -11.46
C SER A 152 17.68 -2.56 -11.61
N ILE A 153 17.13 -2.66 -12.83
CA ILE A 153 15.71 -2.42 -13.10
C ILE A 153 14.84 -3.47 -12.41
N LEU A 154 15.23 -4.76 -12.46
CA LEU A 154 14.52 -5.84 -11.80
C LEU A 154 14.51 -5.66 -10.27
N VAL A 155 15.64 -5.24 -9.68
CA VAL A 155 15.72 -4.94 -8.25
C VAL A 155 14.78 -3.78 -7.88
N ILE A 156 14.75 -2.71 -8.68
CA ILE A 156 13.84 -1.58 -8.45
C ILE A 156 12.38 -2.05 -8.54
N LEU A 157 12.02 -2.81 -9.57
CA LEU A 157 10.67 -3.38 -9.72
C LEU A 157 10.30 -4.25 -8.52
N ALA A 158 11.19 -5.14 -8.10
CA ALA A 158 10.98 -6.02 -6.95
C ALA A 158 10.79 -5.21 -5.66
N MET A 159 11.63 -4.21 -5.39
CA MET A 159 11.54 -3.37 -4.19
C MET A 159 10.22 -2.60 -4.08
N HIS A 160 9.56 -2.32 -5.20
CA HIS A 160 8.31 -1.54 -5.23
C HIS A 160 7.06 -2.42 -5.34
N LEU A 161 7.11 -3.57 -6.03
CA LEU A 161 5.95 -4.47 -6.19
C LEU A 161 5.82 -5.51 -5.07
N ILE A 162 6.92 -5.97 -4.48
CA ILE A 162 6.88 -7.00 -3.41
C ILE A 162 6.12 -6.49 -2.19
N PRO A 163 6.35 -5.26 -1.67
CA PRO A 163 5.66 -4.79 -0.46
C PRO A 163 4.12 -4.78 -0.56
N PRO A 164 3.47 -4.21 -1.60
CA PRO A 164 2.01 -4.26 -1.70
C PRO A 164 1.48 -5.67 -1.98
N ALA A 165 2.22 -6.53 -2.69
CA ALA A 165 1.84 -7.93 -2.87
C ALA A 165 1.91 -8.72 -1.55
N ALA A 166 3.00 -8.55 -0.79
CA ALA A 166 3.19 -9.16 0.52
C ALA A 166 2.12 -8.68 1.52
N PHE A 167 1.72 -7.41 1.44
CA PHE A 167 0.60 -6.87 2.22
C PHE A 167 -0.71 -7.64 1.96
N LEU A 168 -1.08 -7.84 0.70
CA LEU A 168 -2.31 -8.57 0.33
C LEU A 168 -2.28 -10.04 0.80
N ILE A 169 -1.14 -10.71 0.61
CA ILE A 169 -0.95 -12.10 1.07
C ILE A 169 -1.07 -12.18 2.60
N THR A 170 -0.44 -11.25 3.31
CA THR A 170 -0.47 -11.20 4.78
C THR A 170 -1.88 -10.87 5.29
N CYS A 171 -2.59 -9.96 4.63
CA CYS A 171 -3.99 -9.64 4.94
C CYS A 171 -4.90 -10.86 4.78
N TYR A 172 -4.69 -11.66 3.72
CA TYR A 172 -5.40 -12.92 3.51
C TYR A 172 -5.09 -13.97 4.57
N ALA A 173 -3.81 -14.19 4.85
CA ALA A 173 -3.40 -15.13 5.89
C ALA A 173 -3.94 -14.73 7.28
N ALA A 174 -3.89 -13.44 7.63
CA ALA A 174 -4.41 -12.89 8.88
C ALA A 174 -5.92 -13.12 8.99
N ARG A 175 -6.69 -12.78 7.94
CA ARG A 175 -8.14 -13.01 7.91
C ARG A 175 -8.49 -14.49 8.07
N ALA A 176 -7.86 -15.37 7.30
CA ALA A 176 -8.14 -16.80 7.34
C ALA A 176 -7.86 -17.40 8.73
N ARG A 177 -6.77 -16.98 9.37
CA ARG A 177 -6.40 -17.42 10.73
C ARG A 177 -7.38 -16.93 11.80
N ILE A 178 -7.77 -15.65 11.76
CA ILE A 178 -8.71 -15.08 12.73
C ILE A 178 -10.10 -15.73 12.59
N ILE A 179 -10.57 -15.97 11.36
CA ILE A 179 -11.85 -16.67 11.12
C ILE A 179 -11.78 -18.12 11.63
N LYS A 180 -10.66 -18.82 11.43
CA LYS A 180 -10.49 -20.19 11.93
C LYS A 180 -10.58 -20.25 13.46
N GLN A 181 -10.04 -19.25 14.15
CA GLN A 181 -10.10 -19.13 15.62
C GLN A 181 -11.50 -18.81 16.14
N ALA A 182 -12.27 -18.01 15.42
CA ALA A 182 -13.65 -17.72 15.81
C ALA A 182 -14.59 -18.95 15.73
N LYS A 183 -14.19 -20.00 15.00
CA LYS A 183 -14.96 -21.24 14.81
C LYS A 183 -14.57 -22.38 15.75
N THR A 184 -13.45 -22.28 16.45
CA THR A 184 -12.92 -23.27 17.41
C THR A 184 -13.21 -22.83 18.83
#